data_AF-A0AAF3JBP1-F1
#
_entry.id   AF-A0AAF3JBP1-F1
#
_cell.length_a   1.000
_cell.length_b   1.000
_cell.length_c   1.000
_cell.angle_alpha   90.00
_cell.angle_beta   90.00
_cell.angle_gamma   90.00
#
_symmetry.space_group_name_H-M   'P 1'
#
loop_
_entity.id
_entity.type
_entity.pdbx_description
1 polymer ?
#
loop_
_entity_poly.entity_id
_entity_poly.type
_entity_poly.pdbx_seq_one_letter_code
_entity_poly.pdbx_strand_id
1 'polypeptide(L)'
;MFIERKICGRLVSEEYRQFMAFNGWTNNLIPAVYEQFTPTHQFTKLIQDHENVDPDVAFSCVPYEKGSALLVYLEQKLGGPEVFEPYLRDYLNHLFKYFHDKKDILDTVNFDAWFFAVGMPPEKPSYDETMVHDCQQLFNQWIEADEEKIKEISAKQYKEMQPLQQIEFLSQLWQHDPPLEHYKLEALDALYELNKSQNCEIVLNWIRVCIKAKWEKSSRKLCGSLKYKDDSNIVDRFIEL
;
A
#
# COMPACT_ATOMS: atom_id res chain seq x y z
N MET A 1 -1.59 7.85 -9.62
CA MET A 1 -2.58 7.22 -8.72
C MET A 1 -3.97 7.05 -9.29
N PHE A 2 -4.91 8.02 -9.27
CA PHE A 2 -6.32 7.74 -9.65
C PHE A 2 -6.49 7.20 -11.10
N ILE A 3 -6.01 7.94 -12.10
CA ILE A 3 -6.09 7.52 -13.52
C ILE A 3 -5.26 6.27 -13.80
N GLU A 4 -4.09 6.16 -13.19
CA GLU A 4 -3.23 4.98 -13.29
C GLU A 4 -3.97 3.72 -12.82
N ARG A 5 -4.61 3.78 -11.64
CA ARG A 5 -5.43 2.69 -11.10
C ARG A 5 -6.61 2.37 -12.03
N LYS A 6 -7.22 3.37 -12.67
CA LYS A 6 -8.26 3.15 -13.71
C LYS A 6 -7.73 2.39 -14.92
N ILE A 7 -6.51 2.68 -15.35
CA ILE A 7 -5.86 1.94 -16.45
C ILE A 7 -5.61 0.49 -16.02
N CYS A 8 -5.04 0.28 -14.82
CA CYS A 8 -4.84 -1.05 -14.25
C CYS A 8 -6.16 -1.82 -14.13
N GLY A 9 -7.26 -1.14 -13.77
CA GLY A 9 -8.59 -1.74 -13.69
C GLY A 9 -9.09 -2.29 -15.02
N ARG A 10 -8.79 -1.59 -16.13
CA ARG A 10 -9.13 -2.06 -17.48
C ARG A 10 -8.18 -3.14 -18.00
N LEU A 11 -6.94 -3.16 -17.55
CA LEU A 11 -5.93 -4.12 -18.00
C LEU A 11 -6.00 -5.46 -17.23
N VAL A 12 -6.34 -5.41 -15.95
CA VAL A 12 -6.34 -6.57 -15.05
C VAL A 12 -7.78 -6.90 -14.64
N SER A 13 -8.37 -6.13 -13.72
CA SER A 13 -9.77 -6.24 -13.33
C SER A 13 -10.20 -5.06 -12.44
N GLU A 14 -11.51 -4.84 -12.27
CA GLU A 14 -12.02 -3.79 -11.38
C GLU A 14 -11.65 -4.09 -9.91
N GLU A 15 -11.66 -5.35 -9.50
CA GLU A 15 -11.20 -5.79 -8.17
C GLU A 15 -9.74 -5.41 -7.94
N TYR A 16 -8.89 -5.51 -8.97
CA TYR A 16 -7.49 -5.09 -8.86
C TYR A 16 -7.34 -3.58 -8.70
N ARG A 17 -8.17 -2.77 -9.39
CA ARG A 17 -8.21 -1.32 -9.18
C ARG A 17 -8.57 -0.98 -7.74
N GLN A 18 -9.62 -1.62 -7.20
CA GLN A 18 -10.08 -1.41 -5.84
C GLN A 18 -9.00 -1.83 -4.83
N PHE A 19 -8.38 -2.98 -5.06
CA PHE A 19 -7.27 -3.49 -4.27
C PHE A 19 -6.08 -2.52 -4.23
N MET A 20 -5.69 -1.95 -5.38
CA MET A 20 -4.63 -0.92 -5.44
C MET A 20 -5.01 0.36 -4.68
N ALA A 21 -6.28 0.77 -4.72
CA ALA A 21 -6.77 1.96 -4.03
C ALA A 21 -6.82 1.73 -2.51
N PHE A 22 -7.28 0.55 -2.08
CA PHE A 22 -7.28 0.14 -0.69
C PHE A 22 -5.85 0.05 -0.13
N ASN A 23 -4.92 -0.59 -0.85
CA ASN A 23 -3.50 -0.63 -0.47
C ASN A 23 -2.89 0.77 -0.34
N GLY A 24 -3.21 1.68 -1.26
CA GLY A 24 -2.77 3.08 -1.15
C GLY A 24 -3.29 3.79 0.10
N TRP A 25 -4.50 3.45 0.55
CA TRP A 25 -5.04 3.94 1.80
C TRP A 25 -4.34 3.32 3.02
N THR A 26 -4.29 1.98 3.09
CA THR A 26 -3.86 1.26 4.30
C THR A 26 -2.36 1.19 4.47
N ASN A 27 -1.61 0.92 3.39
CA ASN A 27 -0.18 0.62 3.46
C ASN A 27 0.71 1.81 3.09
N ASN A 28 0.14 2.85 2.46
CA ASN A 28 0.89 4.06 2.11
C ASN A 28 0.44 5.26 2.94
N LEU A 29 -0.85 5.64 2.85
CA LEU A 29 -1.33 6.89 3.46
C LEU A 29 -1.35 6.84 4.99
N ILE A 30 -1.84 5.75 5.59
CA ILE A 30 -1.85 5.60 7.06
C ILE A 30 -0.41 5.69 7.61
N PRO A 31 0.58 4.87 7.18
CA PRO A 31 1.95 4.98 7.66
C PRO A 31 2.57 6.37 7.42
N ALA A 32 2.29 7.00 6.27
CA ALA A 32 2.81 8.35 6.03
C ALA A 32 2.28 9.37 7.06
N VAL A 33 1.02 9.25 7.47
CA VAL A 33 0.40 10.16 8.45
C VAL A 33 0.86 9.87 9.89
N TYR A 34 0.97 8.60 10.27
CA TYR A 34 1.19 8.20 11.67
C TYR A 34 2.64 7.85 12.01
N GLU A 35 3.45 7.42 11.04
CA GLU A 35 4.82 6.93 11.25
C GLU A 35 5.86 7.85 10.63
N GLN A 36 5.68 8.30 9.38
CA GLN A 36 6.61 9.22 8.71
C GLN A 36 6.50 10.64 9.28
N PHE A 37 5.28 11.09 9.53
CA PHE A 37 4.98 12.39 10.12
C PHE A 37 4.26 12.21 11.46
N THR A 38 3.37 13.15 11.78
CA THR A 38 2.38 13.02 12.85
C THR A 38 1.02 13.46 12.30
N PRO A 39 -0.12 13.03 12.91
CA PRO A 39 -1.44 13.41 12.44
C PRO A 39 -1.72 14.92 12.43
N THR A 40 -0.92 15.71 13.13
CA THR A 40 -1.01 17.18 13.17
C THR A 40 -0.01 17.90 12.27
N HIS A 41 0.86 17.16 11.58
CA HIS A 41 1.92 17.71 10.74
C HIS A 41 1.38 18.38 9.48
N GLN A 42 1.93 19.53 9.08
CA GLN A 42 1.40 20.32 7.96
C GLN A 42 1.52 19.60 6.60
N PHE A 43 2.55 18.77 6.40
CA PHE A 43 2.70 17.95 5.19
C PHE A 43 1.71 16.77 5.09
N THR A 44 0.82 16.60 6.06
CA THR A 44 -0.30 15.66 5.91
C THR A 44 -1.52 16.30 5.22
N LYS A 45 -1.51 17.62 4.96
CA LYS A 45 -2.55 18.29 4.15
C LYS A 45 -2.46 17.85 2.69
N LEU A 46 -3.59 17.90 1.98
CA LEU A 46 -3.61 17.67 0.53
C LEU A 46 -3.05 18.88 -0.22
N ILE A 47 -3.52 20.07 0.13
CA ILE A 47 -2.94 21.34 -0.33
C ILE A 47 -2.00 21.81 0.77
N GLN A 48 -0.71 21.63 0.50
CA GLN A 48 0.36 21.98 1.42
C GLN A 48 0.81 23.42 1.17
N ASP A 49 1.27 24.06 2.24
CA ASP A 49 2.01 25.32 2.15
C ASP A 49 3.50 24.99 2.06
N HIS A 50 4.12 25.48 0.98
CA HIS A 50 5.54 25.27 0.70
C HIS A 50 6.36 26.55 0.82
N GLU A 51 5.81 27.63 1.38
CA GLU A 51 6.56 28.85 1.61
C GLU A 51 7.76 28.58 2.54
N ASN A 52 8.97 28.84 2.04
CA ASN A 52 10.25 28.57 2.75
C ASN A 52 10.46 27.10 3.14
N VAL A 53 9.86 26.16 2.41
CA VAL A 53 10.02 24.72 2.64
C VAL A 53 10.93 24.13 1.57
N ASP A 54 11.91 23.32 1.99
CA ASP A 54 12.68 22.48 1.08
C ASP A 54 11.77 21.40 0.46
N PRO A 55 11.60 21.36 -0.88
CA PRO A 55 10.75 20.36 -1.54
C PRO A 55 11.14 18.91 -1.20
N ASP A 56 12.42 18.62 -0.97
CA ASP A 56 12.88 17.26 -0.66
C ASP A 56 12.42 16.80 0.73
N VAL A 57 12.17 17.75 1.64
CA VAL A 57 11.65 17.47 3.00
C VAL A 57 10.12 17.32 2.99
N ALA A 58 9.44 18.00 2.07
CA ALA A 58 7.98 17.89 1.93
C ALA A 58 7.52 16.65 1.15
N PHE A 59 8.44 16.01 0.42
CA PHE A 59 8.12 14.85 -0.41
C PHE A 59 7.55 13.69 0.41
N SER A 60 6.37 13.20 -0.01
CA SER A 60 5.72 12.03 0.57
C SER A 60 4.66 11.47 -0.37
N CYS A 61 4.07 10.32 -0.01
CA CYS A 61 2.92 9.76 -0.73
C CYS A 61 1.60 10.51 -0.43
N VAL A 62 1.58 11.46 0.51
CA VAL A 62 0.34 12.12 0.96
C VAL A 62 -0.44 12.76 -0.21
N PRO A 63 0.15 13.63 -1.05
CA PRO A 63 -0.61 14.24 -2.15
C PRO A 63 -1.14 13.22 -3.16
N TYR A 64 -0.38 12.14 -3.37
CA TYR A 64 -0.71 11.06 -4.29
C TYR A 64 -1.91 10.24 -3.79
N GLU A 65 -1.86 9.79 -2.55
CA GLU A 65 -2.86 8.89 -2.00
C GLU A 65 -4.10 9.62 -1.47
N LYS A 66 -3.92 10.73 -0.75
CA LYS A 66 -5.06 11.56 -0.29
C LYS A 66 -5.80 12.17 -1.48
N GLY A 67 -5.09 12.64 -2.51
CA GLY A 67 -5.70 13.14 -3.74
C GLY A 67 -6.45 12.04 -4.51
N SER A 68 -5.86 10.84 -4.62
CA SER A 68 -6.56 9.70 -5.22
C SER A 68 -7.80 9.29 -4.42
N ALA A 69 -7.74 9.31 -3.08
CA ALA A 69 -8.88 8.96 -2.23
C ALA A 69 -10.02 9.97 -2.38
N LEU A 70 -9.73 11.27 -2.49
CA LEU A 70 -10.74 12.30 -2.77
C LEU A 70 -11.47 12.02 -4.10
N LEU A 71 -10.72 11.67 -5.15
CA LEU A 71 -11.32 11.38 -6.45
C LEU A 71 -12.17 10.09 -6.43
N VAL A 72 -11.76 9.06 -5.69
CA VAL A 72 -12.59 7.85 -5.47
C VAL A 72 -13.87 8.20 -4.69
N TYR A 73 -13.74 9.01 -3.63
CA TYR A 73 -14.88 9.48 -2.85
C TYR A 73 -15.89 10.26 -3.70
N LEU A 74 -15.42 11.21 -4.50
CA LEU A 74 -16.26 11.99 -5.40
C LEU A 74 -16.91 11.12 -6.49
N GLU A 75 -16.16 10.19 -7.08
CA GLU A 75 -16.69 9.21 -8.04
C GLU A 75 -17.88 8.44 -7.43
N GLN A 76 -17.74 7.95 -6.20
CA GLN A 76 -18.80 7.21 -5.50
C GLN A 76 -20.02 8.08 -5.21
N LYS A 77 -19.82 9.31 -4.72
CA LYS A 77 -20.92 10.24 -4.40
C LYS A 77 -21.68 10.71 -5.64
N LEU A 78 -20.99 10.89 -6.76
CA LEU A 78 -21.57 11.48 -7.96
C LEU A 78 -22.24 10.46 -8.89
N GLY A 79 -22.20 9.17 -8.55
CA GLY A 79 -22.95 8.14 -9.28
C GLY A 79 -22.08 7.11 -10.00
N GLY A 80 -20.83 6.95 -9.57
CA GLY A 80 -19.96 5.89 -10.04
C GLY A 80 -19.08 6.27 -11.24
N PRO A 81 -18.27 5.30 -11.70
CA PRO A 81 -17.22 5.55 -12.68
C PRO A 81 -17.76 5.97 -14.06
N GLU A 82 -18.92 5.48 -14.49
CA GLU A 82 -19.54 5.83 -15.77
C GLU A 82 -19.95 7.29 -15.82
N VAL A 83 -20.34 7.87 -14.67
CA VAL A 83 -20.73 9.27 -14.53
C VAL A 83 -19.50 10.16 -14.32
N PHE A 84 -18.52 9.69 -13.57
CA PHE A 84 -17.36 10.49 -13.19
C PHE A 84 -16.24 10.53 -14.25
N GLU A 85 -16.05 9.47 -15.02
CA GLU A 85 -14.96 9.42 -16.01
C GLU A 85 -15.09 10.41 -17.17
N PRO A 86 -16.30 10.69 -17.72
CA PRO A 86 -16.48 11.75 -18.70
C PRO A 86 -15.98 13.12 -18.20
N TYR A 87 -16.16 13.42 -16.92
CA TYR A 87 -15.62 14.64 -16.30
C TYR A 87 -14.09 14.70 -16.35
N LEU A 88 -13.40 13.59 -16.14
CA LEU A 88 -11.93 13.56 -16.16
C LEU A 88 -11.35 13.94 -17.52
N ARG A 89 -12.11 13.71 -18.61
CA ARG A 89 -11.73 14.11 -19.97
C ARG A 89 -11.98 15.58 -20.24
N ASP A 90 -12.86 16.20 -19.46
CA ASP A 90 -13.26 17.59 -19.55
C ASP A 90 -12.83 18.37 -18.30
N TYR A 91 -11.72 17.96 -17.68
CA TYR A 91 -11.24 18.48 -16.39
C TYR A 91 -11.00 20.01 -16.38
N LEU A 92 -10.85 20.63 -17.56
CA LEU A 92 -10.80 22.07 -17.72
C LEU A 92 -12.10 22.77 -17.27
N ASN A 93 -13.23 22.06 -17.33
CA ASN A 93 -14.46 22.52 -16.70
C ASN A 93 -14.40 22.21 -15.20
N HIS A 94 -14.45 23.25 -14.37
CA HIS A 94 -14.46 23.13 -12.92
C HIS A 94 -15.54 22.14 -12.44
N LEU A 95 -15.24 21.34 -11.42
CA LEU A 95 -16.08 20.26 -10.89
C LEU A 95 -17.56 20.67 -10.71
N PHE A 96 -17.81 21.78 -10.00
CA PHE A 96 -19.15 22.32 -9.75
C PHE A 96 -19.89 22.79 -11.01
N LYS A 97 -19.14 23.24 -12.02
CA LYS A 97 -19.72 23.64 -13.31
C LYS A 97 -20.11 22.41 -14.13
N TYR A 98 -19.27 21.37 -14.10
CA TYR A 98 -19.56 20.12 -14.80
C TYR A 98 -20.77 19.41 -14.17
N PHE A 99 -20.72 19.16 -12.86
CA PHE A 99 -21.78 18.52 -12.08
C PHE A 99 -22.78 19.53 -11.49
N HIS A 100 -23.21 20.49 -12.30
CA HIS A 100 -24.16 21.53 -11.89
C HIS A 100 -25.52 20.98 -11.44
N ASP A 101 -25.90 19.80 -11.94
CA ASP A 101 -27.11 19.04 -11.63
C ASP A 101 -27.01 18.23 -10.33
N LYS A 102 -25.80 18.06 -9.79
CA LYS A 102 -25.52 17.33 -8.53
C LYS A 102 -24.93 18.24 -7.46
N LYS A 103 -25.26 19.54 -7.53
CA LYS A 103 -24.75 20.54 -6.60
C LYS A 103 -25.16 20.24 -5.15
N ASP A 104 -26.38 19.74 -4.95
CA ASP A 104 -26.87 19.28 -3.64
C ASP A 104 -25.96 18.22 -3.02
N ILE A 105 -25.44 17.28 -3.81
CA ILE A 105 -24.47 16.27 -3.36
C ILE A 105 -23.12 16.93 -3.07
N LEU A 106 -22.61 17.77 -3.97
CA LEU A 106 -21.32 18.45 -3.80
C LEU A 106 -21.29 19.37 -2.58
N ASP A 107 -22.40 20.05 -2.28
CA ASP A 107 -22.54 20.93 -1.12
C ASP A 107 -22.48 20.16 0.22
N THR A 108 -22.65 18.82 0.21
CA THR A 108 -22.42 17.98 1.39
C THR A 108 -20.95 17.63 1.63
N VAL A 109 -20.08 17.83 0.64
CA VAL A 109 -18.66 17.47 0.73
C VAL A 109 -17.91 18.56 1.49
N ASN A 110 -17.24 18.18 2.58
CA ASN A 110 -16.39 19.10 3.34
C ASN A 110 -15.03 19.29 2.63
N PHE A 111 -15.03 20.08 1.55
CA PHE A 111 -13.83 20.38 0.76
C PHE A 111 -12.70 21.00 1.58
N ASP A 112 -13.02 21.87 2.55
CA ASP A 112 -12.02 22.47 3.41
C ASP A 112 -11.26 21.43 4.24
N ALA A 113 -11.97 20.43 4.78
CA ALA A 113 -11.33 19.32 5.47
C ALA A 113 -10.49 18.44 4.53
N TRP A 114 -11.00 18.14 3.33
CA TRP A 114 -10.23 17.37 2.34
C TRP A 114 -8.95 18.07 1.88
N PHE A 115 -9.00 19.37 1.66
CA PHE A 115 -7.88 20.14 1.13
C PHE A 115 -6.89 20.58 2.20
N PHE A 116 -7.37 21.07 3.34
CA PHE A 116 -6.55 21.84 4.28
C PHE A 116 -6.44 21.23 5.68
N ALA A 117 -7.22 20.21 6.03
CA ALA A 117 -7.04 19.53 7.31
C ALA A 117 -5.82 18.60 7.29
N VAL A 118 -5.16 18.54 8.44
CA VAL A 118 -4.07 17.61 8.75
C VAL A 118 -4.63 16.22 9.08
N GLY A 119 -3.79 15.19 8.99
CA GLY A 119 -4.12 13.82 9.35
C GLY A 119 -4.78 13.03 8.23
N MET A 120 -5.56 12.00 8.58
CA MET A 120 -6.31 11.20 7.61
C MET A 120 -7.48 12.01 7.01
N PRO A 121 -7.96 11.65 5.80
CA PRO A 121 -9.14 12.28 5.23
C PRO A 121 -10.38 12.15 6.13
N PRO A 122 -11.35 13.08 6.04
CA PRO A 122 -12.52 13.09 6.92
C PRO A 122 -13.46 11.90 6.70
N GLU A 123 -13.46 11.33 5.49
CA GLU A 123 -14.24 10.17 5.13
C GLU A 123 -13.36 9.17 4.36
N LYS A 124 -13.46 7.89 4.72
CA LYS A 124 -12.83 6.78 3.98
C LYS A 124 -13.75 6.37 2.83
N PRO A 125 -13.29 6.35 1.56
CA PRO A 125 -14.07 5.78 0.46
C PRO A 125 -14.36 4.30 0.70
N SER A 126 -15.43 3.78 0.11
CA SER A 126 -15.71 2.34 0.15
C SER A 126 -14.78 1.64 -0.86
N TYR A 127 -14.19 0.51 -0.49
CA TYR A 127 -13.35 -0.28 -1.39
C TYR A 127 -13.85 -1.72 -1.41
N ASP A 128 -13.73 -2.38 -2.55
CA ASP A 128 -13.83 -3.84 -2.59
C ASP A 128 -12.59 -4.46 -1.96
N GLU A 129 -12.79 -5.40 -1.04
CA GLU A 129 -11.72 -6.05 -0.28
C GLU A 129 -11.53 -7.52 -0.71
N THR A 130 -12.13 -7.96 -1.82
CA THR A 130 -12.10 -9.37 -2.27
C THR A 130 -10.65 -9.87 -2.42
N MET A 131 -9.81 -9.12 -3.13
CA MET A 131 -8.40 -9.51 -3.31
C MET A 131 -7.55 -9.38 -2.03
N VAL A 132 -7.99 -8.59 -1.04
CA VAL A 132 -7.35 -8.51 0.29
C VAL A 132 -7.66 -9.79 1.07
N HIS A 133 -8.91 -10.29 0.98
CA HIS A 133 -9.30 -11.55 1.60
C HIS A 133 -8.50 -12.74 1.07
N ASP A 134 -8.16 -12.77 -0.22
CA ASP A 134 -7.28 -13.81 -0.78
C ASP A 134 -5.89 -13.80 -0.13
N CYS A 135 -5.32 -12.60 0.09
CA CYS A 135 -4.05 -12.44 0.81
C CYS A 135 -4.17 -12.90 2.26
N GLN A 136 -5.25 -12.49 2.94
CA GLN A 136 -5.53 -12.86 4.33
C GLN A 136 -5.71 -14.36 4.50
N GLN A 137 -6.35 -15.03 3.54
CA GLN A 137 -6.53 -16.47 3.55
C GLN A 137 -5.18 -17.18 3.48
N LEU A 138 -4.30 -16.76 2.56
CA LEU A 138 -2.96 -17.33 2.45
C LEU A 138 -2.13 -17.04 3.71
N PHE A 139 -2.21 -15.82 4.23
CA PHE A 139 -1.59 -15.44 5.50
C PHE A 139 -2.03 -16.36 6.64
N ASN A 140 -3.33 -16.57 6.84
CA ASN A 140 -3.85 -17.44 7.90
C ASN A 140 -3.35 -18.88 7.75
N GLN A 141 -3.31 -19.41 6.51
CA GLN A 141 -2.74 -20.74 6.26
C GLN A 141 -1.29 -20.86 6.76
N TRP A 142 -0.46 -19.82 6.56
CA TRP A 142 0.93 -19.82 7.02
C TRP A 142 1.07 -19.64 8.52
N ILE A 143 0.25 -18.78 9.14
CA ILE A 143 0.34 -18.51 10.57
C ILE A 143 -0.14 -19.72 11.39
N GLU A 144 -1.21 -20.38 10.95
CA GLU A 144 -1.83 -21.51 11.65
C GLU A 144 -1.13 -22.86 11.39
N ALA A 145 -0.26 -22.94 10.38
CA ALA A 145 0.48 -24.16 10.06
C ALA A 145 1.59 -24.44 11.08
N ASP A 146 1.61 -25.68 11.55
CA ASP A 146 2.74 -26.28 12.27
C ASP A 146 3.78 -26.87 11.30
N GLU A 147 4.87 -27.43 11.82
CA GLU A 147 5.97 -27.99 11.02
C GLU A 147 5.53 -29.10 10.03
N GLU A 148 4.45 -29.83 10.30
CA GLU A 148 3.96 -30.87 9.39
C GLU A 148 3.02 -30.29 8.34
N LYS A 149 2.04 -29.46 8.77
CA LYS A 149 1.08 -28.83 7.86
C LYS A 149 1.72 -27.89 6.85
N ILE A 150 2.84 -27.26 7.21
CA ILE A 150 3.54 -26.34 6.31
C ILE A 150 4.01 -27.03 5.02
N LYS A 151 4.29 -28.34 5.08
CA LYS A 151 4.72 -29.15 3.94
C LYS A 151 3.58 -29.40 2.94
N GLU A 152 2.33 -29.21 3.38
CA GLU A 152 1.12 -29.38 2.55
C GLU A 152 0.72 -28.09 1.83
N ILE A 153 1.28 -26.93 2.23
CA ILE A 153 0.97 -25.64 1.61
C ILE A 153 1.47 -25.63 0.16
N SER A 154 0.58 -25.28 -0.76
CA SER A 154 0.87 -25.24 -2.19
C SER A 154 1.40 -23.88 -2.62
N ALA A 155 2.38 -23.88 -3.53
CA ALA A 155 2.87 -22.66 -4.18
C ALA A 155 1.86 -21.99 -5.12
N LYS A 156 0.77 -22.70 -5.48
CA LYS A 156 -0.14 -22.30 -6.56
C LYS A 156 -0.79 -20.94 -6.28
N GLN A 157 -1.43 -20.79 -5.11
CA GLN A 157 -2.16 -19.56 -4.75
C GLN A 157 -1.24 -18.33 -4.81
N TYR A 158 -0.04 -18.42 -4.23
CA TYR A 158 0.94 -17.33 -4.26
C TYR A 158 1.43 -16.99 -5.68
N LYS A 159 1.67 -18.01 -6.53
CA LYS A 159 2.17 -17.79 -7.89
C LYS A 159 1.11 -17.24 -8.85
N GLU A 160 -0.17 -17.45 -8.55
CA GLU A 160 -1.30 -16.90 -9.31
C GLU A 160 -1.68 -15.47 -8.88
N MET A 161 -1.25 -15.03 -7.69
CA MET A 161 -1.44 -13.67 -7.21
C MET A 161 -0.72 -12.63 -8.06
N GLN A 162 -1.33 -11.44 -8.18
CA GLN A 162 -0.65 -10.28 -8.76
C GLN A 162 0.52 -9.85 -7.86
N PRO A 163 1.56 -9.19 -8.41
CA PRO A 163 2.71 -8.75 -7.61
C PRO A 163 2.33 -7.92 -6.37
N LEU A 164 1.31 -7.06 -6.48
CA LEU A 164 0.83 -6.28 -5.33
C LEU A 164 0.13 -7.15 -4.27
N GLN A 165 -0.54 -8.24 -4.64
CA GLN A 165 -1.08 -9.22 -3.68
C GLN A 165 0.03 -9.98 -2.96
N GLN A 166 1.10 -10.33 -3.68
CA GLN A 166 2.28 -10.95 -3.08
C GLN A 166 2.94 -10.01 -2.07
N ILE A 167 3.03 -8.70 -2.38
CA ILE A 167 3.53 -7.67 -1.46
C ILE A 167 2.60 -7.52 -0.26
N GLU A 168 1.29 -7.48 -0.45
CA GLU A 168 0.30 -7.41 0.63
C GLU A 168 0.39 -8.62 1.57
N PHE A 169 0.49 -9.83 1.04
CA PHE A 169 0.73 -11.03 1.83
C PHE A 169 2.01 -10.91 2.68
N LEU A 170 3.12 -10.45 2.09
CA LEU A 170 4.36 -10.22 2.84
C LEU A 170 4.21 -9.10 3.88
N SER A 171 3.43 -8.06 3.59
CA SER A 171 3.10 -6.98 4.52
C SER A 171 2.34 -7.52 5.75
N GLN A 172 1.34 -8.38 5.54
CA GLN A 172 0.61 -9.03 6.63
C GLN A 172 1.53 -9.90 7.49
N LEU A 173 2.43 -10.68 6.88
CA LEU A 173 3.47 -11.43 7.60
C LEU A 173 4.40 -10.54 8.42
N TRP A 174 4.77 -9.37 7.89
CA TRP A 174 5.59 -8.40 8.63
C TRP A 174 4.81 -7.73 9.76
N GLN A 175 3.52 -7.46 9.61
CA GLN A 175 2.69 -6.85 10.64
C GLN A 175 2.37 -7.83 11.79
N HIS A 176 2.31 -9.13 11.51
CA HIS A 176 2.04 -10.16 12.51
C HIS A 176 3.01 -10.09 13.70
N ASP A 177 2.45 -10.20 14.90
CA ASP A 177 3.18 -10.27 16.16
C ASP A 177 2.65 -11.47 16.97
N PRO A 178 3.51 -12.39 17.47
CA PRO A 178 4.97 -12.36 17.45
C PRO A 178 5.59 -12.54 16.05
N PRO A 179 6.88 -12.19 15.83
CA PRO A 179 7.56 -12.47 14.57
C PRO A 179 7.52 -13.95 14.20
N LEU A 180 7.53 -14.25 12.89
CA LEU A 180 7.48 -15.62 12.39
C LEU A 180 8.67 -16.48 12.87
N GLU A 181 8.39 -17.74 13.14
CA GLU A 181 9.41 -18.73 13.48
C GLU A 181 10.32 -19.00 12.27
N HIS A 182 11.61 -19.28 12.52
CA HIS A 182 12.60 -19.47 11.46
C HIS A 182 12.27 -20.62 10.50
N TYR A 183 11.60 -21.69 10.98
CA TYR A 183 11.18 -22.79 10.11
C TYR A 183 10.14 -22.34 9.07
N LYS A 184 9.23 -21.41 9.43
CA LYS A 184 8.26 -20.83 8.48
C LYS A 184 8.97 -19.98 7.44
N LEU A 185 9.98 -19.21 7.84
CA LEU A 185 10.78 -18.40 6.91
C LEU A 185 11.55 -19.26 5.91
N GLU A 186 12.14 -20.35 6.38
CA GLU A 186 12.82 -21.34 5.53
C GLU A 186 11.86 -21.97 4.53
N ALA A 187 10.67 -22.37 4.98
CA ALA A 187 9.63 -22.92 4.12
C ALA A 187 9.10 -21.90 3.10
N LEU A 188 8.86 -20.65 3.51
CA LEU A 188 8.43 -19.56 2.63
C LEU A 188 9.45 -19.31 1.51
N ASP A 189 10.73 -19.18 1.85
CA ASP A 189 11.78 -18.97 0.85
C ASP A 189 11.92 -20.16 -0.10
N ALA A 190 11.87 -21.38 0.44
CA ALA A 190 11.98 -22.59 -0.38
C ALA A 190 10.79 -22.74 -1.34
N LEU A 191 9.57 -22.45 -0.88
CA LEU A 191 8.35 -22.65 -1.67
C LEU A 191 8.14 -21.56 -2.73
N TYR A 192 8.43 -20.31 -2.37
CA TYR A 192 8.15 -19.14 -3.22
C TYR A 192 9.39 -18.53 -3.87
N GLU A 193 10.58 -19.03 -3.53
CA GLU A 193 11.86 -18.55 -4.08
C GLU A 193 12.09 -17.05 -3.86
N LEU A 194 11.69 -16.52 -2.70
CA LEU A 194 11.71 -15.09 -2.38
C LEU A 194 13.13 -14.50 -2.45
N ASN A 195 14.13 -15.25 -2.00
CA ASN A 195 15.55 -14.88 -2.11
C ASN A 195 16.06 -14.90 -3.56
N LYS A 196 15.35 -15.49 -4.52
CA LYS A 196 15.71 -15.49 -5.95
C LYS A 196 14.84 -14.58 -6.81
N SER A 197 13.77 -14.02 -6.23
CA SER A 197 12.89 -13.07 -6.91
C SER A 197 13.69 -11.91 -7.54
N GLN A 198 13.30 -11.56 -8.76
CA GLN A 198 13.83 -10.41 -9.52
C GLN A 198 13.00 -9.13 -9.30
N ASN A 199 11.84 -9.24 -8.64
CA ASN A 199 11.00 -8.10 -8.31
C ASN A 199 11.54 -7.43 -7.04
N CYS A 200 12.05 -6.21 -7.17
CA CYS A 200 12.68 -5.49 -6.07
C CYS A 200 11.73 -5.18 -4.91
N GLU A 201 10.45 -4.93 -5.19
CA GLU A 201 9.45 -4.66 -4.16
C GLU A 201 9.14 -5.91 -3.33
N ILE A 202 9.02 -7.07 -3.99
CA ILE A 202 8.86 -8.36 -3.30
C ILE A 202 10.08 -8.66 -2.45
N VAL A 203 11.28 -8.46 -3.01
CA VAL A 203 12.54 -8.69 -2.28
C VAL A 203 12.66 -7.75 -1.07
N LEU A 204 12.31 -6.47 -1.22
CA LEU A 204 12.34 -5.50 -0.13
C LEU A 204 11.39 -5.91 1.02
N ASN A 205 10.14 -6.25 0.70
CA ASN A 205 9.17 -6.66 1.70
C ASN A 205 9.54 -7.99 2.37
N TRP A 206 10.07 -8.94 1.61
CA TRP A 206 10.60 -10.18 2.16
C TRP A 206 11.76 -9.95 3.15
N ILE A 207 12.69 -9.07 2.79
CA ILE A 207 13.80 -8.69 3.66
C ILE A 207 13.28 -8.09 4.98
N ARG A 208 12.26 -7.21 4.94
CA ARG A 208 11.65 -6.65 6.15
C ARG A 208 11.09 -7.72 7.08
N VAL A 209 10.41 -8.73 6.53
CA VAL A 209 9.92 -9.90 7.30
C VAL A 209 11.09 -10.62 7.98
N CYS A 210 12.16 -10.89 7.23
CA CYS A 210 13.33 -11.60 7.76
C CYS A 210 14.07 -10.83 8.86
N ILE A 211 14.21 -9.50 8.70
CA ILE A 211 14.83 -8.63 9.70
C ILE A 211 14.00 -8.64 10.99
N LYS A 212 12.68 -8.48 10.90
CA LYS A 212 11.78 -8.51 12.08
C LYS A 212 11.94 -9.80 12.88
N ALA A 213 12.10 -10.93 12.18
CA ALA A 213 12.31 -12.24 12.79
C ALA A 213 13.77 -12.57 13.15
N LYS A 214 14.71 -11.64 12.93
CA LYS A 214 16.15 -11.82 13.17
C LYS A 214 16.72 -13.08 12.50
N TRP A 215 16.30 -13.35 11.25
CA TRP A 215 16.73 -14.53 10.52
C TRP A 215 17.99 -14.26 9.68
N GLU A 216 19.14 -14.63 10.24
CA GLU A 216 20.49 -14.31 9.72
C GLU A 216 20.76 -14.85 8.31
N LYS A 217 20.10 -15.94 7.87
CA LYS A 217 20.32 -16.52 6.53
C LYS A 217 19.95 -15.54 5.40
N SER A 218 19.05 -14.59 5.65
CA SER A 218 18.65 -13.55 4.68
C SER A 218 19.69 -12.43 4.49
N SER A 219 20.58 -12.22 5.48
CA SER A 219 21.56 -11.11 5.53
C SER A 219 22.51 -11.06 4.33
N ARG A 220 22.81 -12.21 3.70
CA ARG A 220 23.70 -12.29 2.53
C ARG A 220 23.16 -11.54 1.29
N LYS A 221 21.85 -11.45 1.10
CA LYS A 221 21.26 -10.72 -0.04
C LYS A 221 21.12 -9.21 0.25
N LEU A 222 20.90 -8.85 1.51
CA LEU A 222 20.92 -7.46 2.02
C LEU A 222 22.25 -6.76 1.69
N CYS A 223 23.38 -7.38 2.06
CA CYS A 223 24.71 -6.82 1.79
C CYS A 223 25.00 -6.68 0.28
N GLY A 224 24.54 -7.65 -0.52
CA GLY A 224 24.66 -7.59 -1.99
C GLY A 224 23.81 -6.49 -2.64
N SER A 225 22.60 -6.24 -2.13
CA SER A 225 21.64 -5.29 -2.71
C SER A 225 21.92 -3.84 -2.30
N LEU A 226 22.48 -3.62 -1.10
CA LEU A 226 22.81 -2.28 -0.58
C LEU A 226 24.18 -1.75 -1.05
N LYS A 227 24.91 -2.46 -1.93
CA LYS A 227 26.31 -2.14 -2.30
C LYS A 227 27.28 -2.00 -1.11
N TYR A 228 26.93 -2.48 0.07
CA TYR A 228 27.84 -2.58 1.21
C TYR A 228 28.49 -3.96 1.20
N LYS A 229 29.70 -4.04 0.63
CA LYS A 229 30.56 -5.22 0.77
C LYS A 229 31.02 -5.32 2.22
N ASP A 230 30.76 -6.48 2.82
CA ASP A 230 31.41 -6.98 4.04
C ASP A 230 31.34 -6.09 5.29
N ASP A 231 30.14 -5.87 5.83
CA ASP A 231 30.00 -5.47 7.23
C ASP A 231 29.07 -6.46 7.95
N SER A 232 29.65 -7.33 8.77
CA SER A 232 28.95 -8.31 9.61
C SER A 232 28.01 -7.69 10.65
N ASN A 233 28.01 -6.36 10.79
CA ASN A 233 27.22 -5.58 11.75
C ASN A 233 26.00 -4.86 11.14
N ILE A 234 25.67 -5.07 9.86
CA ILE A 234 24.48 -4.41 9.25
C ILE A 234 23.18 -4.89 9.90
N VAL A 235 23.09 -6.19 10.22
CA VAL A 235 21.90 -6.76 10.87
C VAL A 235 21.70 -6.11 12.25
N ASP A 236 22.77 -5.93 13.03
CA ASP A 236 22.70 -5.28 14.33
C ASP A 236 22.32 -3.79 14.23
N ARG A 237 22.81 -3.07 13.21
CA ARG A 237 22.44 -1.66 12.98
C ARG A 237 21.00 -1.45 12.53
N PHE A 238 20.39 -2.42 11.86
CA PHE A 238 18.95 -2.39 11.54
C PHE A 238 18.08 -2.89 12.69
N ILE A 239 18.64 -3.60 13.67
CA ILE A 239 17.94 -4.07 14.88
C ILE A 239 17.83 -2.98 15.95
N GLU A 240 18.65 -1.93 15.89
CA GLU A 240 18.65 -0.79 16.84
C GLU A 240 17.76 0.42 16.41
N LEU A 241 17.04 0.32 15.29
CA LEU A 241 16.04 1.30 14.83
C LEU A 241 14.63 0.72 14.93
#